data_AF-A0A2E3U5R6-F1
#
_entry.id   AF-A0A2E3U5R6-F1
#
_cell.length_a   1.000
_cell.length_b   1.000
_cell.length_c   1.000
_cell.angle_alpha   90.00
_cell.angle_beta   90.00
_cell.angle_gamma   90.00
#
_symmetry.space_group_name_H-M   'P 1'
#
loop_
_entity.id
_entity.type
_entity.pdbx_description
1 polymer ?
#
loop_
_entity_poly.entity_id
_entity_poly.type
_entity_poly.pdbx_seq_one_letter_code
_entity_poly.pdbx_strand_id
1 'polypeptide(L)'
;MTDSKSGQPASFFSRLEKGLREFYVAPYRQSFARAQRDEDDLFMLMLFSESLGVPNPAAFYTLELLPVAYDRFHDWHRRMGMERSPLDHISCC
;
A
#
# COMPACT_ATOMS: atom_id res chain seq x y z
N MET A 1 -47.14 9.82 25.97
CA MET A 1 -46.14 9.79 24.89
C MET A 1 -44.78 9.73 25.55
N THR A 2 -44.30 8.51 25.77
CA THR A 2 -43.03 8.20 26.45
C THR A 2 -41.86 8.50 25.52
N ASP A 3 -40.82 9.16 26.01
CA ASP A 3 -39.48 8.88 25.51
C ASP A 3 -38.45 9.02 26.63
N SER A 4 -37.96 7.86 27.07
CA SER A 4 -36.99 7.70 28.13
C SER A 4 -35.61 7.73 27.51
N LYS A 5 -34.88 8.84 27.66
CA LYS A 5 -33.45 8.91 27.30
C LYS A 5 -32.63 8.08 28.29
N SER A 6 -32.44 6.80 27.97
CA SER A 6 -31.47 5.95 28.63
C SER A 6 -30.07 6.27 28.11
N GLY A 7 -29.33 7.08 28.87
CA GLY A 7 -27.89 7.24 28.68
C GLY A 7 -27.19 5.91 29.00
N GLN A 8 -26.82 5.15 27.98
CA GLN A 8 -26.03 3.93 28.15
C GLN A 8 -24.54 4.27 28.39
N PRO A 9 -23.84 3.56 29.31
CA PRO A 9 -22.46 3.84 29.65
C PRO A 9 -21.51 3.33 28.55
N ALA A 10 -21.24 4.16 27.55
CA ALA A 10 -20.37 3.84 26.41
C ALA A 10 -18.87 3.71 26.73
N SER A 11 -18.44 3.59 28.00
CA SER A 11 -17.03 3.81 28.38
C SER A 11 -16.20 2.57 28.70
N PHE A 12 -16.80 1.48 29.20
CA PHE A 12 -16.03 0.29 29.62
C PHE A 12 -15.92 -0.77 28.52
N PHE A 13 -17.06 -1.15 27.93
CA PHE A 13 -17.12 -2.13 26.85
C PHE A 13 -16.31 -1.69 25.63
N SER A 14 -16.34 -0.40 25.27
CA SER A 14 -15.56 0.16 24.16
C SER A 14 -14.05 0.15 24.41
N ARG A 15 -13.60 0.32 25.66
CA ARG A 15 -12.18 0.21 26.05
C ARG A 15 -11.71 -1.24 26.02
N LEU A 16 -12.57 -2.16 26.46
CA LEU A 16 -12.29 -3.61 26.46
C LEU A 16 -12.22 -4.14 25.01
N GLU A 17 -13.17 -3.74 24.16
CA GLU A 17 -13.16 -4.02 22.73
C GLU A 17 -11.90 -3.49 22.04
N LYS A 18 -11.51 -2.23 22.29
CA LYS A 18 -10.25 -1.67 21.76
C LYS A 18 -9.03 -2.46 22.21
N GLY A 19 -8.96 -2.86 23.48
CA GLY A 19 -7.84 -3.65 24.01
C GLY A 19 -7.75 -5.03 23.35
N LEU A 20 -8.88 -5.72 23.17
CA LEU A 20 -8.94 -7.01 22.47
C LEU A 20 -8.56 -6.88 20.99
N ARG A 21 -9.04 -5.82 20.32
CA ARG A 21 -8.68 -5.52 18.93
C ARG A 21 -7.19 -5.24 18.79
N GLU A 22 -6.61 -4.45 19.70
CA GLU A 22 -5.18 -4.17 19.73
C GLU A 22 -4.37 -5.47 19.92
N PHE A 23 -4.76 -6.32 20.86
CA PHE A 23 -4.13 -7.61 21.13
C PHE A 23 -4.17 -8.56 19.92
N TYR A 24 -5.30 -8.61 19.22
CA TYR A 24 -5.46 -9.48 18.05
C TYR A 24 -4.73 -8.96 16.82
N VAL A 25 -4.75 -7.64 16.58
CA VAL A 25 -4.13 -7.04 15.39
C VAL A 25 -2.61 -6.89 15.54
N ALA A 26 -2.11 -6.60 16.75
CA ALA A 26 -0.69 -6.34 17.02
C ALA A 26 0.29 -7.37 16.41
N PRO A 27 0.13 -8.69 16.58
CA PRO A 27 1.08 -9.67 16.03
C PRO A 27 1.08 -9.71 14.49
N TYR A 28 -0.03 -9.38 13.84
CA TYR A 28 -0.14 -9.42 12.38
C TYR A 28 0.24 -8.11 11.68
N ARG A 29 0.51 -7.03 12.41
CA ARG A 29 0.86 -5.73 11.77
C ARG A 29 2.07 -5.85 10.86
N GLN A 30 3.08 -6.61 11.26
CA GLN A 30 4.28 -6.81 10.45
C GLN A 30 3.99 -7.63 9.19
N SER A 31 3.22 -8.71 9.30
CA SER A 31 2.86 -9.53 8.14
C SER A 31 1.98 -8.76 7.16
N PHE A 32 1.02 -7.97 7.65
CA PHE A 32 0.19 -7.10 6.81
C PHE A 32 1.03 -6.01 6.15
N ALA A 33 1.95 -5.37 6.88
CA ALA A 33 2.83 -4.36 6.30
C ALA A 33 3.75 -4.96 5.22
N ARG A 34 4.19 -6.21 5.38
CA ARG A 34 4.95 -6.93 4.36
C ARG A 34 4.09 -7.24 3.14
N ALA A 35 2.90 -7.80 3.34
CA ALA A 35 1.97 -8.11 2.25
C ALA A 35 1.62 -6.85 1.43
N GLN A 36 1.33 -5.74 2.11
CA GLN A 36 1.06 -4.46 1.43
C GLN A 36 2.26 -3.99 0.60
N ARG A 37 3.49 -4.15 1.12
CA ARG A 37 4.70 -3.79 0.36
C ARG A 37 4.91 -4.69 -0.85
N ASP A 38 4.68 -5.99 -0.68
CA ASP A 38 4.80 -6.95 -1.77
C ASP A 38 3.77 -6.64 -2.88
N GLU A 39 2.54 -6.26 -2.51
CA GLU A 39 1.51 -5.77 -3.44
C GLU A 39 1.92 -4.47 -4.15
N ASP A 40 2.42 -3.49 -3.39
CA ASP A 40 2.91 -2.22 -3.95
C ASP A 40 4.07 -2.46 -4.95
N ASP A 41 5.01 -3.35 -4.61
CA ASP A 41 6.16 -3.66 -5.46
C ASP A 41 5.74 -4.43 -6.73
N LEU A 42 4.75 -5.32 -6.63
CA LEU A 42 4.13 -6.00 -7.79
C LEU A 42 3.40 -5.02 -8.70
N PHE A 43 2.67 -4.07 -8.12
CA PHE A 43 1.99 -3.01 -8.89
C PHE A 43 2.99 -2.17 -9.68
N MET A 44 4.07 -1.73 -9.03
CA MET A 44 5.15 -0.98 -9.69
C MET A 44 5.82 -1.79 -10.79
N LEU A 45 6.05 -3.09 -10.56
CA LEU A 45 6.60 -3.98 -11.57
C LEU A 45 5.68 -4.12 -12.79
N MET A 46 4.37 -4.25 -12.58
CA MET A 46 3.41 -4.26 -13.69
C MET A 46 3.45 -2.93 -14.45
N LEU A 47 3.46 -1.80 -13.73
CA LEU A 47 3.47 -0.47 -14.34
C LEU A 47 4.71 -0.23 -15.21
N PHE A 48 5.89 -0.65 -14.74
CA PHE A 48 7.17 -0.46 -15.42
C PHE A 48 7.64 -1.68 -16.23
N SER A 49 6.80 -2.70 -16.40
CA SER A 49 7.17 -3.93 -17.11
C SER A 49 7.63 -3.69 -18.54
N GLU A 50 7.04 -2.72 -19.26
CA GLU A 50 7.49 -2.36 -20.62
C GLU A 50 8.93 -1.84 -20.64
N SER A 51 9.30 -1.02 -19.66
CA SER A 51 10.68 -0.51 -19.52
C SER A 51 11.68 -1.63 -19.19
N LEU A 52 11.21 -2.74 -18.62
CA LEU A 52 11.99 -3.96 -18.39
C LEU A 52 11.98 -4.91 -19.58
N GLY A 53 11.35 -4.53 -20.70
CA GLY A 53 11.22 -5.36 -21.91
C GLY A 53 10.14 -6.44 -21.82
N VAL A 54 9.29 -6.40 -20.80
CA VAL A 54 8.15 -7.32 -20.63
C VAL A 54 6.90 -6.63 -21.18
N PRO A 55 6.25 -7.18 -22.23
CA PRO A 55 5.10 -6.53 -22.83
C PRO A 55 3.92 -6.45 -21.86
N ASN A 56 3.33 -5.26 -21.71
CA ASN A 56 2.20 -5.02 -20.82
C ASN A 56 0.93 -4.68 -21.61
N PRO A 57 -0.08 -5.56 -21.66
CA PRO A 57 -1.33 -5.27 -22.38
C PRO A 57 -2.12 -4.12 -21.75
N ALA A 58 -1.84 -3.76 -20.49
CA ALA A 58 -2.49 -2.68 -19.77
C ALA A 58 -1.72 -1.35 -19.78
N ALA A 59 -0.52 -1.29 -20.39
CA ALA A 59 0.34 -0.11 -20.33
C ALA A 59 -0.38 1.18 -20.74
N PHE A 60 -1.14 1.13 -21.83
CA PHE A 60 -1.91 2.27 -22.33
C PHE A 60 -2.89 2.82 -21.29
N TYR A 61 -3.53 1.95 -20.51
CA TYR A 61 -4.52 2.33 -19.49
C TYR A 61 -3.86 2.83 -18.22
N THR A 62 -2.61 2.45 -17.95
CA THR A 62 -1.90 2.81 -16.71
C THR A 62 -1.01 4.04 -16.87
N LEU A 63 -0.93 4.64 -18.06
CA LEU A 63 -0.15 5.86 -18.31
C LEU A 63 -0.53 7.02 -17.38
N GLU A 64 -1.82 7.17 -17.06
CA GLU A 64 -2.32 8.22 -16.17
C GLU A 64 -1.83 8.06 -14.72
N LEU A 65 -1.43 6.84 -14.34
CA LEU A 65 -0.93 6.52 -13.01
C LEU A 65 0.58 6.77 -12.88
N LEU A 66 1.31 6.88 -14.01
CA LEU A 66 2.75 7.09 -14.01
C LEU A 66 3.21 8.31 -13.19
N PRO A 67 2.57 9.49 -13.27
CA PRO A 67 3.00 10.65 -12.48
C PRO A 67 2.96 10.39 -10.97
N VAL A 68 1.94 9.67 -10.49
CA VAL A 68 1.79 9.35 -9.06
C VAL A 68 2.76 8.26 -8.62
N ALA A 69 2.99 7.26 -9.49
CA ALA A 69 3.95 6.20 -9.23
C ALA A 69 5.40 6.71 -9.24
N TYR A 70 5.68 7.74 -10.02
CA TYR A 70 7.01 8.33 -10.16
C TYR A 70 7.58 8.84 -8.83
N ASP A 71 6.74 9.43 -7.96
CA ASP A 71 7.15 9.89 -6.63
C ASP A 71 7.73 8.77 -5.75
N ARG A 72 7.32 7.52 -6.00
CA ARG A 72 7.72 6.33 -5.23
C ARG A 72 8.72 5.45 -5.98
N PHE A 73 9.12 5.85 -7.19
CA PHE A 73 9.98 5.07 -8.07
C PHE A 73 11.39 4.87 -7.50
N HIS A 74 12.01 5.93 -6.98
CA HIS A 74 13.37 5.87 -6.42
C HIS A 74 13.49 4.79 -5.34
N ASP A 75 12.56 4.80 -4.39
CA ASP A 75 12.57 3.85 -3.29
C ASP A 75 12.26 2.42 -3.77
N TRP A 76 11.39 2.27 -4.77
CA TRP A 76 11.04 0.98 -5.35
C TRP A 76 12.22 0.34 -6.08
N HIS A 77 12.86 1.03 -7.03
CA HIS A 77 13.96 0.42 -7.82
C HIS A 77 15.16 0.06 -6.94
N ARG A 78 15.41 0.85 -5.88
CA ARG A 78 16.41 0.54 -4.85
C ARG A 78 16.06 -0.70 -4.04
N ARG A 79 14.78 -0.88 -3.66
CA ARG A 79 14.32 -2.11 -2.98
C ARG A 79 14.43 -3.34 -3.88
N MET A 80 14.17 -3.18 -5.18
CA MET A 80 14.34 -4.23 -6.18
C MET A 80 15.82 -4.59 -6.43
N GLY A 81 16.77 -3.82 -5.88
CA GLY A 81 18.21 -4.08 -6.03
C GLY A 81 18.74 -3.79 -7.44
N MET A 82 18.06 -2.93 -8.19
CA MET A 82 18.49 -2.55 -9.54
C MET A 82 19.69 -1.58 -9.47
N GLU A 83 20.75 -1.87 -10.22
CA GLU A 83 21.93 -0.99 -10.26
C GLU A 83 21.64 0.33 -10.98
N ARG A 84 20.73 0.32 -11.95
CA ARG A 84 20.30 1.48 -12.73
C ARG A 84 18.80 1.54 -12.86
N SER A 85 18.28 2.76 -13.00
CA SER A 85 16.90 3.05 -13.37
C SER A 85 16.51 2.27 -14.63
N PRO A 86 15.40 1.52 -14.64
CA PRO A 86 14.87 0.90 -15.86
C PRO A 86 14.29 1.92 -16.86
N LEU A 87 14.15 3.19 -16.49
CA LEU A 87 13.65 4.23 -17.39
C LEU A 87 14.76 4.73 -18.30
N ASP A 88 14.62 4.52 -19.61
CA ASP A 88 15.62 4.92 -20.62
C ASP A 88 15.89 6.43 -20.68
N HIS A 89 14.87 7.24 -20.40
CA HIS A 89 14.93 8.69 -20.59
C HIS A 89 15.15 9.45 -19.28
N ILE A 90 15.09 8.74 -18.15
CA ILE A 90 15.15 9.34 -16.82
C ILE A 90 16.10 8.52 -15.95
N SER A 91 17.29 9.06 -15.76
CA SER A 91 18.25 8.56 -14.77
C SER A 91 17.77 8.96 -13.38
N CYS A 92 17.21 7.99 -12.67
CA CYS A 92 17.07 8.06 -11.22
C CYS A 92 18.40 7.57 -10.61
N CYS A 93 19.10 8.47 -9.91
CA CYS A 93 20.51 8.43 -9.48
C CYS A 93 21.49 9.04 -10.48
#